data_AF-A0A0V0S3A1-F1
#
_entry.id   AF-A0A0V0S3A1-F1
#
_cell.length_a   1.000
_cell.length_b   1.000
_cell.length_c   1.000
_cell.angle_alpha   90.00
_cell.angle_beta   90.00
_cell.angle_gamma   90.00
#
_symmetry.space_group_name_H-M   'P 1'
#
loop_
_entity.id
_entity.type
_entity.pdbx_description
1 polymer ?
#
loop_
_entity_poly.entity_id
_entity_poly.type
_entity_poly.pdbx_seq_one_letter_code
_entity_poly.pdbx_strand_id
1 'polypeptide(L)'
;MPPKKAAKPGKEVKGGKAPAKQRKEGGGGGKAKKKKWSKGKVRDKLNNMVLFDPATYEKLYKEVTNYKLITPSVLSERLKIRVSLAKAALRELHSLIKQVVKHSSQLVYTRTTKEQEEAAEG
;
A
#
# COMPACT_ATOMS: atom_id res chain seq x y z
N MET A 1 -18.22 59.74 25.76
CA MET A 1 -18.14 58.35 25.26
C MET A 1 -17.32 57.51 26.25
N PRO A 2 -17.88 56.45 26.85
CA PRO A 2 -17.16 55.59 27.80
C PRO A 2 -16.69 54.27 27.16
N PRO A 3 -15.47 53.77 27.46
CA PRO A 3 -14.99 52.47 26.98
C PRO A 3 -15.52 51.29 27.83
N LYS A 4 -15.70 50.15 27.16
CA LYS A 4 -16.45 48.95 27.56
C LYS A 4 -15.77 48.07 28.64
N LYS A 5 -16.66 47.45 29.44
CA LYS A 5 -16.55 46.49 30.55
C LYS A 5 -15.50 45.36 30.46
N ALA A 6 -14.89 45.06 31.61
CA ALA A 6 -14.24 43.79 31.94
C ALA A 6 -14.77 43.20 33.27
N ALA A 7 -14.91 41.87 33.27
CA ALA A 7 -14.74 40.90 34.38
C ALA A 7 -15.65 40.90 35.64
N LYS A 8 -16.45 39.84 35.79
CA LYS A 8 -16.41 38.76 36.83
C LYS A 8 -17.78 38.07 36.99
N PRO A 9 -17.92 36.73 36.93
CA PRO A 9 -19.16 36.05 37.30
C PRO A 9 -19.11 35.55 38.75
N GLY A 10 -20.10 35.97 39.55
CA GLY A 10 -20.39 35.45 40.89
C GLY A 10 -21.21 34.16 40.83
N LYS A 11 -21.12 33.38 41.91
CA LYS A 11 -21.56 31.99 42.12
C LYS A 11 -22.81 31.97 43.00
N GLU A 12 -23.89 31.29 42.59
CA GLU A 12 -24.93 30.75 43.48
C GLU A 12 -25.50 29.41 42.94
N VAL A 13 -25.94 28.56 43.87
CA VAL A 13 -26.06 27.09 43.80
C VAL A 13 -27.50 26.67 44.12
N LYS A 14 -28.03 25.62 43.45
CA LYS A 14 -29.01 24.59 43.92
C LYS A 14 -29.51 23.83 42.67
N GLY A 15 -29.52 22.51 42.50
CA GLY A 15 -29.43 21.38 43.42
C GLY A 15 -30.70 20.50 43.25
N GLY A 16 -30.61 19.35 42.57
CA GLY A 16 -31.44 18.18 42.90
C GLY A 16 -32.17 17.38 41.79
N LYS A 17 -31.75 16.11 41.68
CA LYS A 17 -32.53 14.86 41.44
C LYS A 17 -32.88 14.40 40.00
N ALA A 18 -32.21 13.31 39.59
CA ALA A 18 -32.79 12.26 38.74
C ALA A 18 -33.58 11.24 39.60
N PRO A 19 -34.50 10.43 39.02
CA PRO A 19 -34.11 9.04 38.76
C PRO A 19 -34.76 8.32 37.54
N ALA A 20 -33.97 7.37 37.00
CA ALA A 20 -34.31 6.01 36.55
C ALA A 20 -35.02 5.69 35.20
N LYS A 21 -34.32 4.79 34.48
CA LYS A 21 -34.76 3.70 33.58
C LYS A 21 -35.33 4.05 32.19
N GLN A 22 -34.43 4.06 31.21
CA GLN A 22 -34.57 3.15 30.07
C GLN A 22 -33.23 2.49 29.78
N ARG A 23 -33.07 1.25 30.27
CA ARG A 23 -32.05 0.34 29.74
C ARG A 23 -32.46 0.05 28.29
N LYS A 24 -31.77 0.62 27.31
CA LYS A 24 -31.64 -0.04 26.01
C LYS A 24 -30.34 -0.83 26.04
N GLU A 25 -30.47 -2.12 26.32
CA GLU A 25 -29.62 -3.12 25.69
C GLU A 25 -29.56 -2.86 24.18
N GLY A 26 -28.37 -3.04 23.62
CA GLY A 26 -28.14 -2.94 22.17
C GLY A 26 -27.18 -1.82 21.82
N GLY A 27 -25.89 -2.15 21.82
CA GLY A 27 -24.88 -1.21 21.34
C GLY A 27 -23.46 -1.72 21.47
N GLY A 28 -23.22 -2.98 21.08
CA GLY A 28 -21.86 -3.47 20.81
C GLY A 28 -21.22 -2.59 19.75
N GLY A 29 -20.41 -1.62 20.18
CA GLY A 29 -19.84 -0.60 19.31
C GLY A 29 -18.47 -0.16 19.78
N GLY A 30 -17.65 -1.12 20.24
CA GLY A 30 -16.25 -0.92 20.59
C GLY A 30 -15.38 -0.61 19.37
N LYS A 31 -15.56 0.57 18.76
CA LYS A 31 -14.58 1.23 17.88
C LYS A 31 -14.57 2.73 18.18
N ALA A 32 -14.52 3.09 19.47
CA ALA A 32 -13.94 4.35 19.87
C ALA A 32 -12.52 4.40 19.30
N LYS A 33 -12.26 5.40 18.45
CA LYS A 33 -11.01 5.63 17.73
C LYS A 33 -9.86 5.76 18.75
N LYS A 34 -9.24 4.63 19.08
CA LYS A 34 -8.08 4.53 19.98
C LYS A 34 -7.04 5.54 19.53
N LYS A 35 -6.58 6.39 20.46
CA LYS A 35 -5.59 7.44 20.23
C LYS A 35 -4.41 6.84 19.46
N LYS A 36 -4.13 7.38 18.27
CA LYS A 36 -3.04 6.90 17.41
C LYS A 36 -1.76 7.62 17.85
N TRP A 37 -0.98 7.01 18.75
CA TRP A 37 0.23 7.59 19.36
C TRP A 37 1.41 7.82 18.39
N SER A 38 1.22 7.66 17.08
CA SER A 38 2.24 7.93 16.06
C SER A 38 1.90 9.20 15.27
N LYS A 39 2.21 10.37 15.82
CA LYS A 39 2.10 11.68 15.14
C LYS A 39 3.43 12.05 14.49
N GLY A 40 3.83 11.38 13.40
CA GLY A 40 5.05 11.83 12.72
C GLY A 40 5.63 10.99 11.58
N LYS A 41 5.14 9.78 11.27
CA LYS A 41 5.67 9.04 10.11
C LYS A 41 4.85 9.34 8.87
N VAL A 42 5.15 10.47 8.24
CA VAL A 42 4.64 10.79 6.89
C VAL A 42 5.60 10.15 5.89
N ARG A 43 5.09 9.22 5.07
CA ARG A 43 5.80 8.70 3.91
C ARG A 43 5.02 9.14 2.69
N ASP A 44 5.70 9.77 1.73
CA ASP A 44 5.06 10.20 0.50
C ASP A 44 4.40 9.02 -0.21
N LYS A 45 3.21 9.29 -0.77
CA LYS A 45 2.41 8.29 -1.44
C LYS A 45 3.05 7.98 -2.78
N LEU A 46 3.60 6.77 -2.91
CA LEU A 46 4.07 6.26 -4.20
C LEU A 46 2.85 5.95 -5.08
N ASN A 47 2.77 6.63 -6.23
CA ASN A 47 1.72 6.42 -7.22
C ASN A 47 2.14 5.33 -8.20
N ASN A 48 2.00 4.07 -7.78
CA ASN A 48 2.24 2.92 -8.65
C ASN A 48 0.98 2.63 -9.49
N MET A 49 1.17 2.39 -10.78
CA MET A 49 0.11 2.06 -11.73
C MET A 49 -0.52 0.70 -11.38
N VAL A 50 -1.85 0.64 -11.54
CA VAL A 50 -2.69 -0.53 -11.18
C VAL A 50 -3.21 -1.24 -12.43
N LEU A 51 -2.99 -0.67 -13.61
CA LEU A 51 -3.25 -1.25 -14.92
C LEU A 51 -1.95 -1.21 -15.74
N PHE A 52 -1.81 -2.15 -16.69
CA PHE A 52 -0.82 -2.03 -17.75
C PHE A 52 -1.34 -1.11 -18.85
N ASP A 53 -0.54 -0.11 -19.19
CA ASP A 53 -0.71 0.64 -20.43
C ASP A 53 0.07 -0.05 -21.56
N PRO A 54 -0.34 0.09 -22.83
CA PRO A 54 0.39 -0.48 -23.97
C PRO A 54 1.88 -0.11 -23.96
N ALA A 55 2.20 1.16 -23.70
CA ALA A 55 3.58 1.63 -23.64
C ALA A 55 4.40 1.01 -22.50
N THR A 56 3.79 0.74 -21.34
CA THR A 56 4.48 0.05 -20.24
C THR A 56 4.64 -1.44 -20.50
N TYR A 57 3.70 -2.05 -21.23
CA TYR A 57 3.75 -3.46 -21.59
C TYR A 57 4.92 -3.73 -22.53
N GLU A 58 5.09 -2.93 -23.59
CA GLU A 58 6.24 -3.03 -24.49
C GLU A 58 7.58 -2.82 -23.79
N LYS A 59 7.65 -1.86 -22.85
CA LYS A 59 8.84 -1.63 -22.03
C LYS A 59 9.17 -2.83 -21.16
N LEU A 60 8.16 -3.49 -20.59
CA LEU A 60 8.34 -4.66 -19.73
C LEU A 60 9.08 -5.78 -20.48
N TYR A 61 8.68 -6.12 -21.71
CA TYR A 61 9.33 -7.18 -22.48
C TYR A 61 10.80 -6.88 -22.80
N LYS A 62 11.12 -5.63 -23.15
CA LYS A 62 12.49 -5.23 -23.51
C LYS A 62 13.40 -5.09 -22.28
N GLU A 63 12.87 -4.56 -21.18
CA GLU A 63 13.66 -4.28 -19.99
C GLU A 63 13.89 -5.53 -19.14
N VAL A 64 12.88 -6.40 -19.02
CA VAL A 64 12.96 -7.61 -18.18
C VAL A 64 14.05 -8.56 -18.65
N THR A 65 14.21 -8.74 -19.97
CA THR A 65 15.23 -9.63 -20.54
C THR A 65 16.65 -9.07 -20.39
N ASN A 66 16.80 -7.75 -20.31
CA ASN A 66 18.11 -7.10 -20.13
C ASN A 66 18.64 -7.23 -18.69
N TYR A 67 17.75 -7.27 -17.70
CA TYR A 67 18.16 -7.27 -16.30
C TYR A 67 18.84 -8.58 -15.86
N LYS A 68 19.97 -8.43 -15.16
CA LYS A 68 20.67 -9.58 -14.56
C LYS A 68 19.85 -10.22 -13.42
N LEU A 69 19.21 -9.40 -12.59
CA LEU A 69 18.40 -9.83 -11.45
C LEU A 69 16.97 -9.33 -11.64
N ILE A 70 16.03 -10.26 -11.71
CA ILE A 70 14.62 -9.97 -11.98
C ILE A 70 13.82 -10.39 -10.74
N THR A 71 13.25 -9.41 -10.04
CA THR A 71 12.38 -9.63 -8.88
C THR A 71 11.17 -8.70 -8.91
N PRO A 72 10.04 -9.07 -8.27
CA PRO A 72 8.86 -8.21 -8.22
C PRO A 72 9.13 -6.80 -7.66
N SER A 73 10.09 -6.69 -6.73
CA SER A 73 10.51 -5.41 -6.14
C SER A 73 11.22 -4.52 -7.15
N VAL A 74 12.16 -5.07 -7.92
CA VAL A 74 12.90 -4.33 -8.96
C VAL A 74 11.94 -3.80 -10.04
N LEU A 75 10.96 -4.60 -10.45
CA LEU A 75 9.97 -4.16 -11.43
C LEU A 75 9.08 -3.03 -10.89
N SER A 76 8.72 -3.07 -9.61
CA SER A 76 7.92 -1.99 -9.00
C SER A 76 8.68 -0.66 -8.92
N GLU A 77 10.00 -0.71 -8.81
CA GLU A 77 10.84 0.48 -8.69
C GLU A 77 11.07 1.16 -10.05
N ARG A 78 11.32 0.37 -11.09
CA ARG A 78 11.64 0.84 -12.46
C ARG A 78 10.40 1.20 -13.26
N LEU A 79 9.45 0.27 -13.41
CA LEU A 79 8.27 0.42 -14.26
C LEU A 79 7.12 1.15 -13.56
N LYS A 80 7.29 1.49 -12.27
CA LYS A 80 6.26 2.12 -11.42
C LYS A 80 4.94 1.34 -11.41
N ILE A 81 4.99 0.03 -11.57
CA ILE A 81 3.82 -0.86 -11.49
C ILE A 81 3.67 -1.47 -10.10
N ARG A 82 2.45 -1.86 -9.75
CA ARG A 82 2.19 -2.56 -8.49
C ARG A 82 2.85 -3.95 -8.49
N VAL A 83 3.35 -4.38 -7.32
CA VAL A 83 3.99 -5.69 -7.16
C VAL A 83 3.06 -6.85 -7.53
N SER A 84 1.75 -6.69 -7.33
CA SER A 84 0.75 -7.69 -7.76
C SER A 84 0.76 -7.90 -9.28
N LEU A 85 0.87 -6.82 -10.06
CA LEU A 85 0.99 -6.88 -11.52
C LEU A 85 2.35 -7.44 -11.95
N ALA A 86 3.43 -7.01 -11.30
CA ALA A 86 4.76 -7.55 -11.55
C ALA A 86 4.80 -9.08 -11.35
N LYS A 87 4.14 -9.60 -10.30
CA LYS A 87 4.00 -11.05 -10.08
C LYS A 87 3.15 -11.74 -11.16
N ALA A 88 2.18 -11.08 -11.76
CA ALA A 88 1.43 -11.62 -12.88
C ALA A 88 2.30 -11.65 -14.15
N ALA A 89 2.93 -10.54 -14.49
CA ALA A 89 3.82 -10.44 -15.65
C ALA A 89 4.97 -11.46 -15.59
N LEU A 90 5.60 -11.67 -14.42
CA LEU A 90 6.65 -12.69 -14.29
C LEU A 90 6.15 -14.12 -14.47
N ARG A 91 4.87 -14.40 -14.26
CA ARG A 91 4.27 -15.71 -14.54
C ARG A 91 4.05 -15.91 -16.04
N GLU A 92 3.65 -14.85 -16.75
CA GLU A 92 3.46 -14.87 -18.21
C GLU A 92 4.80 -14.90 -18.96
N LEU A 93 5.80 -14.15 -18.47
CA LEU A 93 7.14 -14.10 -19.06
C LEU A 93 8.01 -15.31 -18.70
N HIS A 94 7.51 -16.31 -17.96
CA HIS A 94 8.29 -17.47 -17.52
C HIS A 94 8.97 -18.25 -18.67
N SER A 95 8.45 -18.16 -19.90
CA SER A 95 9.09 -18.75 -21.08
C SER A 95 10.35 -18.02 -21.53
N LEU A 96 10.46 -16.70 -21.28
CA LEU A 96 11.53 -15.83 -21.75
C LEU A 96 12.65 -15.64 -20.72
N ILE A 97 12.43 -16.01 -19.45
CA ILE A 97 13.38 -15.79 -18.36
C ILE A 97 13.54 -17.05 -17.52
N LYS A 98 14.75 -17.23 -16.97
CA LYS A 98 15.08 -18.42 -16.16
C LYS A 98 14.61 -18.23 -14.72
N GLN A 99 13.77 -19.14 -14.25
CA GLN A 99 13.39 -19.19 -12.84
C GLN A 99 14.52 -19.77 -12.00
N VAL A 100 14.95 -19.06 -10.95
CA VAL A 100 15.97 -19.54 -10.02
C VAL A 100 15.33 -20.03 -8.73
N VAL A 101 14.45 -19.22 -8.13
CA VAL A 101 13.78 -19.54 -6.87
C VAL A 101 12.29 -19.20 -6.97
N LYS A 102 11.46 -20.19 -6.63
CA LYS A 102 10.01 -20.03 -6.46
C LYS A 102 9.63 -20.33 -5.02
N HIS A 103 9.49 -19.28 -4.23
CA HIS A 103 8.98 -19.31 -2.86
C HIS A 103 7.76 -18.38 -2.74
N SER A 104 6.90 -18.62 -1.75
CA SER A 104 5.68 -17.80 -1.56
C SER A 104 5.99 -16.31 -1.30
N SER A 105 7.09 -16.05 -0.58
CA SER A 105 7.55 -14.69 -0.25
C SER A 105 8.52 -14.09 -1.26
N GLN A 106 9.27 -14.93 -1.99
CA GLN A 106 10.33 -14.49 -2.90
C GLN A 106 10.23 -15.21 -4.25
N LEU A 107 10.16 -14.40 -5.31
CA LEU A 107 10.24 -14.85 -6.70
C LEU A 107 11.48 -14.23 -7.30
N VAL A 108 12.43 -15.06 -7.70
CA VAL A 108 13.70 -14.63 -8.28
C VAL A 108 13.89 -15.28 -9.64
N TYR A 109 14.06 -14.43 -10.64
CA TYR A 109 14.35 -14.79 -12.01
C TYR A 109 15.67 -14.15 -12.44
N THR A 110 16.27 -14.74 -13.46
CA THR A 110 17.45 -14.21 -14.14
C THR A 110 17.21 -14.23 -15.64
N ARG A 111 17.92 -13.37 -16.38
CA ARG A 111 17.93 -13.48 -17.84
C ARG A 111 18.38 -14.88 -18.28
N THR A 112 17.84 -15.33 -19.40
CA THR A 112 18.35 -16.48 -20.15
C THR A 112 19.70 -16.09 -20.77
N THR A 113 20.68 -17.00 -20.69
CA THR A 113 21.93 -16.87 -21.45
C THR A 113 21.66 -17.30 -22.89
N LYS A 114 22.31 -16.66 -23.87
CA LYS A 114 22.14 -16.95 -25.31
C LYS A 114 22.29 -18.44 -25.64
N GLU A 115 23.10 -19.18 -24.89
CA GLU A 115 23.27 -20.63 -25.01
C GLU A 115 21.98 -21.44 -24.79
N GLN A 116 20.99 -20.89 -24.09
CA GLN A 116 19.69 -21.56 -23.89
C GLN A 116 18.62 -21.12 -24.91
N GLU A 117 18.83 -20.03 -25.66
CA GLU A 117 17.96 -19.65 -26.78
C GLU A 117 18.14 -20.63 -27.96
N GLU A 118 19.38 -20.99 -28.30
CA GLU A 118 19.66 -21.99 -29.36
C GLU A 118 19.18 -23.41 -29.00
N ALA A 119 19.15 -23.77 -27.72
CA ALA A 119 18.73 -25.10 -27.26
C ALA A 119 17.19 -25.28 -27.20
N ALA A 120 16.41 -24.21 -27.36
CA ALA A 120 14.95 -24.25 -27.34
C ALA A 120 14.33 -24.21 -28.75
N GLU A 121 15.14 -23.94 -29.78
CA GLU A 121 14.74 -23.88 -31.19
C GLU A 121 15.18 -25.12 -32.00
N GLY A 122 15.85 -26.09 -31.35
CA GLY A 122 16.19 -27.41 -31.89
C GLY A 122 15.37 -28.53 -31.27
#